data_AF-A0A5A7P7H9-F1
#
_entry.id   AF-A0A5A7P7H9-F1
#
_cell.length_a   1.000
_cell.length_b   1.000
_cell.length_c   1.000
_cell.angle_alpha   90.00
_cell.angle_beta   90.00
_cell.angle_gamma   90.00
#
_symmetry.space_group_name_H-M   'P 1'
#
loop_
_entity.id
_entity.type
_entity.pdbx_description
1 polymer ?
#
loop_
_entity_poly.entity_id
_entity_poly.type
_entity_poly.pdbx_seq_one_letter_code
_entity_poly.pdbx_strand_id
1 'polypeptide(L)'
;MDNDVMKKVFGFNLIGKRSKPADFNAKTSWKELSPDTTWDSRGMPNNLVQDLATMVVQRFIAYNITGKKEANKLSETELYLVALGKRGIPALGHVVTALAKHFGIPD
;
A
#
# COMPACT_ATOMS: atom_id res chain seq x y z
N MET A 1 -13.56 -0.36 -3.58
CA MET A 1 -12.70 -1.12 -4.49
C MET A 1 -12.78 -2.59 -4.13
N ASP A 2 -13.07 -3.38 -5.15
CA ASP A 2 -13.39 -4.80 -5.07
C ASP A 2 -12.17 -5.62 -4.64
N ASN A 3 -12.40 -6.66 -3.83
CA ASN A 3 -11.33 -7.58 -3.43
C ASN A 3 -10.63 -8.21 -4.65
N ASP A 4 -11.35 -8.30 -5.77
CA ASP A 4 -10.85 -8.76 -7.06
C ASP A 4 -9.79 -7.84 -7.66
N VAL A 5 -9.92 -6.52 -7.55
CA VAL A 5 -8.90 -5.58 -8.07
C VAL A 5 -7.63 -5.69 -7.24
N MET A 6 -7.77 -5.86 -5.92
CA MET A 6 -6.64 -6.06 -5.03
C MET A 6 -5.90 -7.37 -5.30
N LYS A 7 -6.64 -8.46 -5.49
CA LYS A 7 -6.09 -9.75 -5.89
C LYS A 7 -5.40 -9.66 -7.26
N LYS A 8 -6.00 -8.95 -8.22
CA LYS A 8 -5.48 -8.81 -9.59
C LYS A 8 -4.22 -7.94 -9.67
N VAL A 9 -4.17 -6.83 -8.92
CA VAL A 9 -3.06 -5.87 -8.98
C VAL A 9 -1.91 -6.26 -8.05
N PHE A 10 -2.21 -6.80 -6.87
CA PHE A 10 -1.20 -7.06 -5.85
C PHE A 10 -1.01 -8.55 -5.51
N GLY A 11 -1.77 -9.45 -6.13
CA GLY A 11 -1.55 -10.90 -6.01
C GLY A 11 -1.96 -11.53 -4.68
N PHE A 12 -2.52 -10.77 -3.73
CA PHE A 12 -2.92 -11.30 -2.42
C PHE A 12 -4.43 -11.21 -2.18
N ASN A 13 -4.98 -12.26 -1.54
CA ASN A 13 -6.37 -12.32 -1.12
C ASN A 13 -6.54 -11.50 0.18
N LEU A 14 -7.27 -10.40 0.13
CA LEU A 14 -7.76 -9.73 1.35
C LEU A 14 -8.99 -10.48 1.87
N ILE A 15 -8.77 -11.56 2.63
CA ILE A 15 -9.85 -12.32 3.24
C ILE A 15 -10.30 -11.59 4.53
N GLY A 16 -11.54 -11.11 4.56
CA GLY A 16 -12.12 -10.40 5.72
C GLY A 16 -12.07 -8.87 5.64
N LYS A 17 -12.66 -8.19 6.65
CA LYS A 17 -12.81 -6.72 6.76
C LYS A 17 -11.46 -5.98 6.80
N ARG A 18 -10.71 -5.84 5.69
CA ARG A 18 -9.49 -4.99 5.59
C ARG A 18 -8.58 -5.06 6.84
N SER A 19 -8.55 -6.20 7.52
CA SER A 19 -8.07 -6.29 8.90
C SER A 19 -6.65 -6.80 8.84
N LYS A 20 -5.72 -5.96 9.31
CA LYS A 20 -4.35 -6.38 9.57
C LYS A 20 -4.34 -7.66 10.43
N PRO A 21 -3.40 -8.59 10.22
CA PRO A 21 -3.16 -9.71 11.13
C PRO A 21 -2.92 -9.20 12.56
N ALA A 22 -3.31 -9.98 13.57
CA ALA A 22 -3.15 -9.58 14.97
C ALA A 22 -1.67 -9.41 15.38
N ASP A 23 -0.78 -10.12 14.69
CA ASP A 23 0.67 -10.11 14.85
C ASP A 23 1.40 -9.07 13.97
N PHE A 24 0.66 -8.29 13.17
CA PHE A 24 1.27 -7.24 12.35
C PHE A 24 1.99 -6.21 13.21
N ASN A 25 3.30 -6.03 12.95
CA ASN A 25 4.11 -5.03 13.62
C ASN A 25 4.36 -3.81 12.72
N ALA A 26 3.63 -2.73 13.00
CA ALA A 26 3.75 -1.47 12.27
C ALA A 26 5.14 -0.82 12.42
N LYS A 27 5.74 -0.89 13.62
CA LYS A 27 7.09 -0.32 13.86
C LYS A 27 8.14 -1.00 13.00
N THR A 28 8.11 -2.33 12.93
CA THR A 28 9.05 -3.10 12.11
C THR A 28 8.88 -2.78 10.63
N SER A 29 7.64 -2.79 10.13
CA SER A 29 7.34 -2.52 8.72
C SER A 29 7.68 -1.09 8.32
N TRP A 30 7.49 -0.12 9.23
CA TRP A 30 7.83 1.28 8.98
C TRP A 30 9.34 1.50 8.77
N LYS A 31 10.18 0.81 9.55
CA LYS A 31 11.65 0.85 9.39
C LYS A 31 12.12 0.37 8.02
N GLU A 32 11.33 -0.42 7.30
CA GLU A 32 11.65 -0.85 5.93
C GLU A 32 11.35 0.24 4.87
N LEU A 33 10.63 1.30 5.24
CA LEU A 33 10.15 2.35 4.33
C LEU A 33 10.76 3.73 4.62
N SER A 34 11.19 3.98 5.87
CA SER A 34 11.66 5.27 6.35
C SER A 34 12.88 5.14 7.26
N PRO A 35 13.83 6.10 7.20
CA PRO A 35 14.93 6.20 8.15
C PRO A 35 14.47 6.68 9.53
N ASP A 36 13.27 7.25 9.62
CA ASP A 36 12.65 7.60 10.89
C ASP A 36 12.25 6.32 11.63
N THR A 37 12.85 6.11 12.80
CA THR A 37 12.60 4.93 13.63
C THR A 37 11.31 5.00 14.45
N THR A 38 10.64 6.15 14.46
CA THR A 38 9.42 6.38 15.22
C THR A 38 8.19 6.01 14.39
N TRP A 39 7.18 5.45 15.06
CA TRP A 39 5.87 5.17 14.46
C TRP A 39 4.78 5.65 15.40
N ASP A 40 3.85 6.46 14.87
CA ASP A 40 2.62 6.87 15.53
C ASP A 40 1.46 5.98 15.04
N SER A 41 0.65 5.45 15.95
CA SER A 41 -0.52 4.62 15.61
C SER A 41 -1.57 5.37 14.78
N ARG A 42 -1.55 6.70 14.81
CA ARG A 42 -2.38 7.58 13.95
C ARG A 42 -1.84 7.66 12.51
N GLY A 43 -0.69 7.06 12.23
CA GLY A 43 -0.02 7.05 10.94
C GLY A 43 1.07 8.11 10.80
N MET A 44 1.98 7.88 9.86
CA MET A 44 3.15 8.73 9.62
C MET A 44 3.01 9.57 8.35
N PRO A 45 3.58 10.78 8.29
CA PRO A 45 3.64 11.57 7.07
C PRO A 45 4.24 10.81 5.88
N ASN A 46 3.62 10.92 4.70
CA ASN A 46 4.06 10.18 3.51
C ASN A 46 5.44 10.63 2.98
N ASN A 47 5.84 11.87 3.24
CA ASN A 47 7.12 12.45 2.82
C ASN A 47 8.32 11.88 3.59
N LEU A 48 8.08 11.09 4.64
CA LEU A 48 9.12 10.35 5.36
C LEU A 48 9.45 9.02 4.69
N VAL A 49 8.63 8.56 3.73
CA VAL A 49 8.93 7.37 2.93
C VAL A 49 10.01 7.73 1.91
N GLN A 50 11.12 7.00 1.90
CA GLN A 50 12.25 7.29 1.01
C GLN A 50 12.00 6.91 -0.45
N ASP A 51 11.25 5.84 -0.67
CA ASP A 51 11.05 5.28 -2.00
C ASP A 51 9.83 5.91 -2.71
N LEU A 52 10.08 6.55 -3.85
CA LEU A 52 9.04 7.19 -4.67
C LEU A 52 7.99 6.17 -5.16
N ALA A 53 8.41 4.95 -5.50
CA ALA A 53 7.49 3.90 -5.95
C ALA A 53 6.50 3.53 -4.82
N THR A 54 7.02 3.37 -3.61
CA THR A 54 6.22 3.15 -2.39
C THR A 54 5.24 4.29 -2.15
N MET A 55 5.65 5.55 -2.34
CA MET A 55 4.74 6.70 -2.21
C MET A 55 3.61 6.68 -3.25
N VAL A 56 3.89 6.30 -4.49
CA VAL A 56 2.87 6.17 -5.54
C VAL A 56 1.88 5.06 -5.20
N VAL A 57 2.37 3.90 -4.76
CA VAL A 57 1.52 2.79 -4.31
C VAL A 57 0.68 3.18 -3.09
N GLN A 58 1.26 3.90 -2.12
CA GLN A 58 0.52 4.43 -0.97
C GLN A 58 -0.62 5.35 -1.40
N ARG A 59 -0.36 6.29 -2.33
CA ARG A 59 -1.40 7.19 -2.85
C ARG A 59 -2.49 6.42 -3.57
N PHE A 60 -2.11 5.45 -4.40
CA PHE A 60 -3.07 4.59 -5.07
C PHE A 60 -3.97 3.86 -4.05
N ILE A 61 -3.38 3.28 -2.99
CA ILE A 61 -4.09 2.61 -1.91
C ILE A 61 -5.02 3.59 -1.18
N ALA A 62 -4.53 4.78 -0.85
CA ALA A 62 -5.27 5.78 -0.11
C ALA A 62 -6.54 6.21 -0.86
N TYR A 63 -6.41 6.54 -2.15
CA TYR A 63 -7.53 7.02 -2.95
C TYR A 63 -8.50 5.89 -3.31
N ASN A 64 -7.99 4.75 -3.76
CA ASN A 64 -8.84 3.73 -4.37
C ASN A 64 -9.33 2.69 -3.35
N ILE A 65 -8.55 2.36 -2.33
CA ILE A 65 -8.88 1.28 -1.38
C ILE A 65 -9.47 1.84 -0.09
N THR A 66 -8.74 2.75 0.57
CA THR A 66 -9.17 3.30 1.86
C THR A 66 -10.17 4.45 1.69
N GLY A 67 -10.26 5.03 0.49
CA GLY A 67 -11.22 6.08 0.15
C GLY A 67 -10.87 7.44 0.74
N LYS A 68 -9.60 7.68 1.07
CA LYS A 68 -9.14 8.97 1.58
C LYS A 68 -9.18 10.03 0.49
N LYS A 69 -9.60 11.25 0.85
CA LYS A 69 -9.54 12.44 -0.01
C LYS A 69 -8.12 13.00 -0.15
N GLU A 70 -7.27 12.76 0.84
CA GLU A 70 -5.87 13.18 0.86
C GLU A 70 -4.99 12.04 1.37
N ALA A 71 -3.84 11.86 0.73
CA ALA A 71 -2.89 10.80 1.02
C ALA A 71 -1.63 11.31 1.75
N ASN A 72 -1.76 12.32 2.61
CA ASN A 72 -0.65 12.98 3.33
C ASN A 72 -0.08 12.15 4.49
N LYS A 73 -0.83 11.15 4.98
CA LYS A 73 -0.39 10.22 6.02
C LYS A 73 -0.62 8.78 5.60
N LEU A 74 0.38 7.94 5.85
CA LEU A 74 0.32 6.49 5.75
C LEU A 74 -0.27 5.94 7.05
N SER A 75 -1.52 5.48 7.02
CA SER A 75 -2.13 4.81 8.18
C SER A 75 -1.59 3.40 8.37
N GLU A 76 -1.84 2.78 9.51
CA GLU A 76 -1.38 1.40 9.77
C GLU A 76 -1.93 0.39 8.77
N THR A 77 -3.20 0.53 8.36
CA THR A 77 -3.79 -0.32 7.30
C THR A 77 -3.08 -0.13 5.97
N GLU A 78 -2.73 1.09 5.60
CA GLU A 78 -2.02 1.38 4.36
C GLU A 78 -0.59 0.86 4.43
N LEU A 79 0.08 1.02 5.58
CA LEU A 79 1.41 0.49 5.83
C LEU A 79 1.41 -1.04 5.67
N TYR A 80 0.39 -1.73 6.21
CA TYR A 80 0.23 -3.17 6.02
C TYR A 80 0.11 -3.55 4.54
N LEU A 81 -0.76 -2.85 3.79
CA LEU A 81 -0.96 -3.12 2.36
C LEU A 81 0.30 -2.82 1.52
N VAL A 82 1.02 -1.76 1.86
CA VAL A 82 2.30 -1.42 1.24
C VAL A 82 3.37 -2.46 1.57
N ALA A 83 3.46 -2.93 2.82
CA ALA A 83 4.44 -3.94 3.23
C ALA A 83 4.15 -5.31 2.59
N LEU A 84 2.88 -5.71 2.50
CA LEU A 84 2.47 -6.87 1.71
C LEU A 84 2.86 -6.72 0.25
N GLY A 85 2.59 -5.54 -0.32
CA GLY A 85 3.04 -5.17 -1.63
C GLY A 85 4.54 -5.37 -1.77
N LYS A 86 5.38 -4.74 -0.95
CA LYS A 86 6.85 -4.83 -1.08
C LYS A 86 7.38 -6.26 -0.98
N ARG A 87 6.70 -7.14 -0.24
CA ARG A 87 7.05 -8.57 -0.08
C ARG A 87 6.51 -9.47 -1.20
N GLY A 88 5.53 -9.01 -1.98
CA GLY A 88 4.86 -9.79 -3.03
C GLY A 88 4.78 -9.10 -4.40
N ILE A 89 5.24 -7.85 -4.55
CA ILE A 89 5.17 -7.05 -5.78
C ILE A 89 6.31 -7.51 -6.69
N PRO A 90 5.98 -8.12 -7.85
CA PRO A 90 6.92 -8.13 -8.95
C PRO A 90 7.10 -6.66 -9.38
N ALA A 91 8.34 -6.22 -9.60
CA ALA A 91 8.78 -4.83 -9.86
C ALA A 91 7.69 -3.87 -10.35
N LEU A 92 7.65 -2.62 -9.84
CA LEU A 92 6.68 -1.53 -10.11
C LEU A 92 6.00 -1.56 -11.50
N GLY A 93 6.73 -1.91 -12.57
CA GLY A 93 6.18 -2.19 -13.90
C GLY A 93 4.97 -3.14 -13.91
N HIS A 94 4.97 -4.24 -13.17
CA HIS A 94 3.83 -5.16 -13.12
C HIS A 94 2.59 -4.53 -12.48
N VAL A 95 2.76 -3.71 -11.44
CA VAL A 95 1.64 -2.99 -10.80
C VAL A 95 1.06 -1.98 -11.78
N VAL A 96 1.92 -1.21 -12.46
CA VAL A 96 1.50 -0.25 -13.48
C VAL A 96 0.78 -0.94 -14.64
N THR A 97 1.31 -2.05 -15.17
CA THR A 97 0.68 -2.85 -16.23
C THR A 97 -0.66 -3.45 -15.77
N ALA A 98 -0.74 -3.97 -14.54
CA ALA A 98 -1.99 -4.52 -14.02
C ALA A 98 -3.07 -3.44 -13.86
N LEU A 99 -2.68 -2.23 -13.46
CA LEU A 99 -3.58 -1.07 -13.37
C LEU A 99 -4.01 -0.59 -14.75
N ALA A 100 -3.07 -0.43 -15.71
CA ALA A 100 -3.39 -0.07 -17.08
C ALA A 100 -4.41 -1.04 -17.69
N LYS A 101 -4.19 -2.35 -17.56
CA LYS A 101 -5.14 -3.38 -18.00
C LYS A 101 -6.48 -3.34 -17.27
N HIS A 102 -6.52 -2.96 -16.00
CA HIS A 102 -7.78 -2.86 -15.26
C HIS A 102 -8.63 -1.68 -15.73
N PHE A 103 -7.98 -0.54 -16.03
CA PHE A 103 -8.65 0.66 -16.50
C PHE A 103 -8.79 0.74 -18.03
N GLY A 104 -8.36 -0.30 -18.77
CA GLY A 104 -8.46 -0.35 -20.23
C GLY A 104 -7.54 0.65 -20.94
N ILE A 105 -6.42 1.02 -20.32
CA ILE A 105 -5.42 1.88 -20.94
C ILE A 105 -4.56 1.00 -21.87
N PRO A 106 -4.48 1.31 -23.17
CA PRO A 106 -3.67 0.55 -24.13
C PRO A 106 -2.17 0.67 -23.80
N ASP A 107 -1.42 -0.39 -24.13
CA ASP A 107 0.05 -0.46 -23.96
C ASP A 107 0.79 0.57 -24.83
#